data_AF-A0A9D9IH91-F1
#
_entry.id   AF-A0A9D9IH91-F1
#
_cell.length_a   1.000
_cell.length_b   1.000
_cell.length_c   1.000
_cell.angle_alpha   90.00
_cell.angle_beta   90.00
_cell.angle_gamma   90.00
#
_symmetry.space_group_name_H-M   'P 1'
#
loop_
_entity.id
_entity.type
_entity.pdbx_description
1 polymer ?
#
loop_
_entity_poly.entity_id
_entity_poly.type
_entity_poly.pdbx_seq_one_letter_code
_entity_poly.pdbx_strand_id
1 'polypeptide(L)'
;MKRVHYIDNYLINPQHPVTVNVIGAGGTGSQVLTCLARFDTALRGLGHPGLFVTVYDPDTVTEANIGRQLFSPSDIGLNKA
;
A
#
# COMPACT_ATOMS: atom_id res chain seq x y z
N MET A 1 24.95 -22.48 4.82
CA MET A 1 24.92 -21.51 3.70
C MET A 1 24.23 -20.24 4.19
N LYS A 2 24.91 -19.08 4.13
CA LYS A 2 24.35 -17.80 4.60
C LYS A 2 23.34 -17.31 3.55
N ARG A 3 22.09 -17.05 3.94
CA ARG A 3 21.11 -16.46 3.02
C ARG A 3 21.48 -15.00 2.81
N VAL A 4 21.85 -14.65 1.58
CA VAL A 4 22.15 -13.28 1.17
C VAL A 4 20.93 -12.75 0.44
N HIS A 5 20.42 -11.59 0.86
CA HIS A 5 19.33 -10.90 0.18
C HIS A 5 19.94 -9.78 -0.66
N TYR A 6 19.72 -9.85 -1.98
CA TYR A 6 20.13 -8.83 -2.92
C TYR A 6 18.96 -7.89 -3.16
N ILE A 7 19.23 -6.59 -3.15
CA ILE A 7 18.25 -5.55 -3.43
C ILE A 7 18.87 -4.58 -4.43
N ASP A 8 18.06 -4.10 -5.38
CA ASP A 8 18.50 -3.10 -6.33
C ASP A 8 18.85 -1.79 -5.59
N ASN A 9 19.94 -1.14 -5.98
CA ASN A 9 20.39 0.09 -5.34
C ASN A 9 19.35 1.22 -5.48
N TYR A 10 18.53 1.19 -6.53
CA TYR A 10 17.40 2.10 -6.70
C TYR A 10 16.42 2.03 -5.51
N LEU A 11 16.24 0.88 -4.87
CA LEU A 11 15.34 0.73 -3.72
C LEU A 11 15.99 1.15 -2.39
N ILE A 12 17.32 1.27 -2.33
CA ILE A 12 18.05 1.69 -1.13
C ILE A 12 18.22 3.22 -1.10
N ASN A 13 18.61 3.81 -2.22
CA ASN A 13 18.95 5.23 -2.31
C ASN A 13 18.38 5.88 -3.59
N PRO A 14 17.05 5.95 -3.74
CA PRO A 14 16.44 6.61 -4.89
C PRO A 14 16.53 8.14 -4.76
N GLN A 15 16.43 8.84 -5.89
CA GLN A 15 16.31 10.31 -5.92
C GLN A 15 14.88 10.80 -5.68
N HIS A 16 13.88 9.93 -5.79
CA HIS A 16 12.46 10.23 -5.65
C HIS A 16 11.74 9.07 -4.95
N PRO A 17 10.49 9.24 -4.49
CA PRO A 17 9.74 8.14 -3.92
C PRO A 17 9.64 6.95 -4.87
N VAL A 18 9.67 5.73 -4.32
CA VAL A 18 9.51 4.51 -5.10
C VAL A 18 8.04 4.36 -5.48
N THR A 19 7.76 4.27 -6.78
CA THR A 19 6.40 4.06 -7.29
C THR A 19 5.94 2.62 -7.02
N VAL A 20 4.78 2.48 -6.38
CA VAL A 20 4.13 1.20 -6.11
C VAL A 20 2.71 1.26 -6.65
N ASN A 21 2.39 0.35 -7.57
CA ASN A 21 1.02 0.18 -8.06
C ASN A 21 0.39 -1.01 -7.33
N VAL A 22 -0.73 -0.78 -6.65
CA VAL A 22 -1.49 -1.81 -5.94
C VAL A 22 -2.75 -2.11 -6.75
N ILE A 23 -2.92 -3.37 -7.15
CA ILE A 23 -4.08 -3.82 -7.90
C ILE A 23 -5.04 -4.54 -6.93
N GLY A 24 -6.18 -3.92 -6.68
CA GLY A 24 -7.20 -4.37 -5.74
C GLY A 24 -7.07 -3.75 -4.35
N ALA A 25 -8.17 -3.20 -3.85
CA ALA A 25 -8.34 -2.64 -2.52
C ALA A 25 -9.29 -3.48 -1.64
N GLY A 26 -9.52 -4.75 -2.01
CA GLY A 26 -10.30 -5.71 -1.23
C GLY A 26 -9.62 -6.14 0.09
N GLY A 27 -9.92 -7.35 0.57
CA GLY A 27 -9.43 -7.82 1.88
C GLY A 27 -7.90 -7.76 2.02
N THR A 28 -7.17 -8.38 1.10
CA THR A 28 -5.70 -8.33 1.08
C THR A 28 -5.18 -6.94 0.75
N GLY A 29 -5.79 -6.27 -0.24
CA GLY A 29 -5.39 -4.92 -0.67
C GLY A 29 -5.38 -3.94 0.48
N SER A 30 -6.47 -3.88 1.25
CA SER A 30 -6.59 -2.98 2.40
C SER A 30 -5.52 -3.23 3.49
N GLN A 31 -5.15 -4.48 3.73
CA GLN A 31 -4.07 -4.83 4.66
C GLN A 31 -2.69 -4.42 4.12
N VAL A 32 -2.43 -4.69 2.83
CA VAL A 32 -1.19 -4.28 2.16
C VAL A 32 -1.04 -2.77 2.18
N LEU A 33 -2.10 -2.01 1.89
CA LEU A 33 -2.09 -0.55 1.94
C LEU A 33 -1.76 -0.01 3.34
N THR A 34 -2.34 -0.62 4.37
CA THR A 34 -2.02 -0.28 5.77
C THR A 34 -0.54 -0.54 6.09
N CYS A 35 0.01 -1.67 5.62
CA CYS A 35 1.43 -1.98 5.76
C CYS A 35 2.32 -1.01 4.98
N LEU A 36 1.96 -0.65 3.74
CA LEU A 36 2.70 0.31 2.92
C LEU A 36 2.72 1.71 3.56
N ALA A 37 1.61 2.15 4.17
CA ALA A 37 1.56 3.43 4.89
C ALA A 37 2.53 3.46 6.08
N ARG A 38 2.57 2.37 6.87
CA ARG A 38 3.53 2.22 7.98
C ARG A 38 4.96 2.14 7.46
N PHE A 39 5.17 1.47 6.33
CA PHE A 39 6.48 1.32 5.73
C PHE A 39 7.00 2.66 5.18
N ASP A 40 6.18 3.44 4.49
CA ASP A 40 6.51 4.79 4.03
C ASP A 40 6.93 5.69 5.20
N THR A 41 6.18 5.64 6.31
CA THR A 41 6.51 6.39 7.54
C THR A 41 7.91 6.01 8.06
N ALA A 42 8.22 4.72 8.13
CA ALA A 42 9.52 4.24 8.58
C ALA A 42 10.66 4.64 7.63
N LEU A 43 10.44 4.51 6.31
CA LEU A 43 11.41 4.92 5.28
C LEU A 43 11.73 6.40 5.41
N ARG A 44 10.72 7.27 5.48
CA ARG A 44 10.91 8.71 5.65
C ARG A 44 11.66 9.06 6.92
N GLY A 45 11.36 8.37 8.03
CA GLY A 45 12.09 8.54 9.30
C GLY A 45 13.59 8.19 9.22
N LEU A 46 13.98 7.35 8.27
CA LEU A 46 15.38 6.98 8.00
C LEU A 46 16.05 7.87 6.93
N GLY A 47 15.37 8.92 6.47
CA GLY A 47 15.87 9.80 5.41
C GLY A 47 15.67 9.27 3.98
N HIS A 48 14.95 8.16 3.81
CA HIS A 48 14.58 7.65 2.49
C HIS A 48 13.41 8.48 1.90
N PRO A 49 13.35 8.72 0.57
CA PRO A 49 12.27 9.51 -0.05
C PRO A 49 10.84 9.00 0.15
N GLY A 50 10.70 7.72 0.51
CA GLY A 50 9.43 7.06 0.80
C GLY A 50 8.82 6.35 -0.41
N LEU A 51 7.50 6.17 -0.39
CA LEU A 51 6.71 5.49 -1.41
C LEU A 51 5.72 6.46 -2.06
N PHE A 52 5.49 6.28 -3.36
CA PHE A 52 4.37 6.87 -4.09
C PHE A 52 3.44 5.74 -4.52
N VAL A 53 2.28 5.63 -3.85
CA VAL A 53 1.37 4.50 -4.03
C VAL A 53 0.16 4.92 -4.86
N THR A 54 -0.17 4.15 -5.88
CA THR A 54 -1.43 4.28 -6.64
C THR A 54 -2.20 2.97 -6.55
N VAL A 55 -3.48 3.06 -6.20
CA VAL A 55 -4.37 1.91 -6.04
C VAL A 55 -5.35 1.88 -7.20
N TYR A 56 -5.64 0.68 -7.70
CA TYR A 56 -6.59 0.45 -8.76
C TYR A 56 -7.60 -0.60 -8.32
N ASP A 57 -8.87 -0.23 -8.27
CA ASP A 57 -9.97 -1.15 -8.02
C ASP A 57 -11.24 -0.63 -8.73
N PRO A 58 -11.84 -1.42 -9.64
CA PRO A 58 -13.02 -0.97 -10.37
C PRO A 58 -14.29 -1.04 -9.51
N ASP A 59 -14.27 -1.73 -8.37
CA ASP A 59 -15.46 -1.97 -7.58
C ASP A 59 -15.82 -0.78 -6.69
N THR A 60 -17.07 -0.78 -6.27
CA THR A 60 -17.63 0.10 -5.24
C THR A 60 -17.70 -0.63 -3.90
N VAL A 61 -17.53 0.11 -2.79
CA VAL A 61 -17.71 -0.42 -1.44
C VAL A 61 -19.18 -0.76 -1.21
N THR A 62 -19.44 -1.96 -0.70
CA THR A 62 -20.77 -2.49 -0.35
C THR A 62 -20.82 -2.88 1.12
N GLU A 63 -22.02 -3.07 1.67
CA GLU A 63 -22.21 -3.52 3.07
C GLU A 63 -21.41 -4.80 3.40
N ALA A 64 -21.33 -5.76 2.47
CA ALA A 64 -20.58 -7.01 2.63
C ALA A 64 -19.05 -6.83 2.70
N ASN A 65 -18.55 -5.61 2.49
CA ASN A 65 -17.14 -5.29 2.63
C ASN A 65 -16.80 -4.82 4.05
N ILE A 66 -17.76 -4.26 4.78
CA ILE A 66 -17.53 -3.72 6.12
C ILE A 66 -17.10 -4.83 7.09
N GLY A 67 -16.05 -4.57 7.86
CA GLY A 67 -15.47 -5.51 8.82
C GLY A 67 -14.60 -6.62 8.21
N ARG A 68 -14.73 -6.93 6.92
CA ARG A 68 -13.87 -7.88 6.19
C ARG A 68 -12.75 -7.20 5.41
N GLN A 69 -13.03 -5.99 4.93
CA GLN A 69 -12.11 -5.08 4.28
C GLN A 69 -12.03 -3.84 5.18
N LEU A 70 -10.90 -3.13 5.19
CA LEU A 70 -10.71 -1.97 6.07
C LEU A 70 -11.45 -0.71 5.58
N PHE A 71 -12.73 -0.87 5.22
CA PHE A 71 -13.68 0.21 4.94
C PHE A 71 -14.62 0.40 6.12
N SER A 72 -15.09 1.63 6.28
CA SER A 72 -16.07 2.06 7.26
C SER A 72 -17.47 2.14 6.64
N PRO A 73 -18.55 2.12 7.45
CA PRO A 73 -19.91 2.28 6.93
C PRO A 73 -20.13 3.56 6.12
N SER A 74 -19.39 4.64 6.40
CA SER A 74 -19.43 5.89 5.62
C SER A 74 -18.84 5.77 4.22
N ASP A 75 -18.09 4.71 3.92
CA ASP A 75 -17.46 4.51 2.62
C ASP A 75 -18.39 3.77 1.63
N ILE A 76 -19.54 3.26 2.08
CA ILE A 76 -20.49 2.53 1.24
C ILE A 76 -20.94 3.41 0.07
N GLY A 77 -20.88 2.87 -1.14
CA GLY A 77 -21.20 3.60 -2.37
C GLY A 77 -20.03 4.38 -2.98
N LEU A 78 -18.89 4.50 -2.28
CA LEU A 78 -17.66 5.09 -2.81
C LEU A 78 -16.85 4.06 -3.61
N ASN A 79 -16.00 4.56 -4.51
CA ASN A 79 -15.02 3.72 -5.18
C ASN A 79 -14.02 3.17 -4.16
N LYS A 80 -13.56 1.93 -4.35
CA LYS A 80 -12.64 1.26 -3.41
C LYS A 80 -11.21 1.79 -3.47
N ALA A 81 -10.81 2.46 -4.55
CA ALA A 81 -9.47 3.02 -4.73
C ALA A 81 -9.35 4.45 -4.16
#